data_AF-R7JD59-F1
#
_entry.id   AF-R7JD59-F1
#
_cell.length_a   1.000
_cell.length_b   1.000
_cell.length_c   1.000
_cell.angle_alpha   90.00
_cell.angle_beta   90.00
_cell.angle_gamma   90.00
#
_symmetry.space_group_name_H-M   'P 1'
#
loop_
_entity.id
_entity.type
_entity.pdbx_description
1 polymer ?
#
loop_
_entity_poly.entity_id
_entity_poly.type
_entity_poly.pdbx_seq_one_letter_code
_entity_poly.pdbx_strand_id
1 'polypeptide(L)'
;MISKINFTPSVSTPNCRMQKNAYMPLNKGLQADTVSFSSKENTVEKLVTKAFGKLAQNRRGEQLGTYMAKTDKVNIFLQETKFGKEAKLTLTNGIFGNKSYVNFNIKRSTGKPVEIASLDEEMPSNEAKKFVQTYLCDI
;
A
#
# COMPACT_ATOMS: atom_id res chain seq x y z
N MET A 1 17.88 47.47 -0.22
CA MET A 1 16.57 47.63 0.45
C MET A 1 15.95 46.25 0.61
N ILE A 2 15.69 45.84 1.85
CA ILE A 2 15.13 44.53 2.22
C ILE A 2 13.64 44.73 2.48
N SER A 3 12.78 44.05 1.71
CA SER A 3 11.34 44.09 1.90
C SER A 3 10.93 43.07 2.96
N LYS A 4 10.43 43.55 4.10
CA LYS A 4 9.90 42.74 5.21
C LYS A 4 8.61 42.04 4.80
N ILE A 5 8.54 40.73 5.06
CA ILE A 5 7.32 39.93 4.99
C ILE A 5 6.67 39.99 6.38
N ASN A 6 5.45 40.49 6.48
CA ASN A 6 4.64 40.42 7.69
C ASN A 6 3.50 39.41 7.49
N PHE A 7 3.39 38.48 8.42
CA PHE A 7 2.33 37.47 8.53
C PHE A 7 1.20 37.93 9.46
N THR A 8 0.07 37.22 9.35
CA THR A 8 -1.01 36.94 10.34
C THR A 8 -2.37 37.61 10.06
N PRO A 9 -3.49 37.06 10.60
CA PRO A 9 -4.13 35.80 10.19
C PRO A 9 -5.67 35.97 10.02
N SER A 10 -6.39 35.02 9.41
CA SER A 10 -7.76 34.75 9.88
C SER A 10 -8.18 33.31 9.60
N VAL A 11 -8.52 32.65 10.70
CA VAL A 11 -9.20 31.36 10.78
C VAL A 11 -10.67 31.68 10.99
N SER A 12 -11.57 31.12 10.18
CA SER A 12 -12.83 30.51 10.66
C SER A 12 -13.69 29.99 9.50
N THR A 13 -14.26 28.84 9.75
CA THR A 13 -14.98 27.87 8.91
C THR A 13 -16.45 28.30 8.60
N PRO A 14 -17.37 27.37 8.26
CA PRO A 14 -17.80 27.01 6.93
C PRO A 14 -19.24 27.51 6.66
N ASN A 15 -19.54 28.01 5.46
CA ASN A 15 -20.94 28.26 5.09
C ASN A 15 -21.34 27.51 3.83
N CYS A 16 -22.11 26.45 4.05
CA CYS A 16 -22.98 25.81 3.09
C CYS A 16 -23.79 26.89 2.36
N ARG A 17 -23.50 27.11 1.07
CA ARG A 17 -24.45 27.62 0.07
C ARG A 17 -23.85 27.42 -1.30
N MET A 18 -24.31 26.39 -1.99
CA MET A 18 -24.20 26.28 -3.44
C MET A 18 -24.82 27.55 -4.05
N GLN A 19 -23.99 28.44 -4.60
CA GLN A 19 -24.46 29.42 -5.57
C GLN A 19 -24.21 28.86 -6.96
N LYS A 20 -25.32 28.44 -7.59
CA LYS A 20 -25.43 28.24 -9.03
C LYS A 20 -25.07 29.55 -9.71
N ASN A 21 -23.99 29.57 -10.48
CA ASN A 21 -23.84 30.51 -11.57
C ASN A 21 -23.69 29.69 -12.85
N ALA A 22 -24.71 29.83 -13.69
CA ALA A 22 -24.80 29.28 -15.02
C ALA A 22 -23.73 29.89 -15.92
N TYR A 23 -22.95 29.05 -16.59
CA TYR A 23 -22.38 29.37 -17.90
C TYR A 23 -22.76 28.24 -18.85
N MET A 24 -23.55 28.61 -19.85
CA MET A 24 -23.95 27.77 -20.98
C MET A 24 -23.20 28.32 -22.23
N PRO A 25 -23.13 27.57 -23.33
CA PRO A 25 -22.11 26.56 -23.62
C PRO A 25 -21.21 27.01 -24.79
N LEU A 26 -19.90 26.71 -24.75
CA LEU A 26 -19.06 26.87 -25.95
C LEU A 26 -19.01 25.56 -26.73
N ASN A 27 -19.39 25.69 -28.00
CA ASN A 27 -19.59 24.66 -29.01
C ASN A 27 -18.48 23.60 -29.12
N LYS A 28 -18.97 22.37 -29.36
CA LYS A 28 -18.47 21.34 -30.29
C LYS A 28 -16.95 21.28 -30.52
N GLY A 29 -16.36 20.14 -30.16
CA GLY A 29 -15.38 19.52 -31.04
C GLY A 29 -14.05 19.11 -30.44
N LEU A 30 -13.99 18.60 -29.22
CA LEU A 30 -12.96 17.64 -28.84
C LEU A 30 -13.66 16.57 -28.02
N GLN A 31 -13.75 15.34 -28.57
CA GLN A 31 -13.95 14.18 -27.72
C GLN A 31 -12.75 14.15 -26.78
N ALA A 32 -12.93 14.70 -25.58
CA ALA A 32 -12.02 14.42 -24.50
C ALA A 32 -12.17 12.91 -24.29
N ASP A 33 -11.24 12.14 -24.84
CA ASP A 33 -10.96 10.80 -24.39
C ASP A 33 -10.75 10.93 -22.89
N THR A 34 -11.83 10.69 -22.15
CA THR A 34 -11.78 10.63 -20.72
C THR A 34 -11.11 9.29 -20.47
N VAL A 35 -9.78 9.30 -20.51
CA VAL A 35 -8.97 8.21 -19.97
C VAL A 35 -9.35 8.14 -18.51
N SER A 36 -10.33 7.30 -18.23
CA SER A 36 -10.67 6.90 -16.89
C SER A 36 -9.47 6.10 -16.41
N PHE A 37 -8.53 6.76 -15.73
CA PHE A 37 -7.62 6.09 -14.83
C PHE A 37 -8.49 5.54 -13.70
N SER A 38 -9.11 4.37 -13.93
CA SER A 38 -9.72 3.61 -12.86
C SER A 38 -8.59 3.25 -11.93
N SER A 39 -8.41 4.03 -10.87
CA SER A 39 -7.56 3.72 -9.74
C SER A 39 -8.14 2.48 -9.07
N LYS A 40 -7.88 1.29 -9.62
CA LYS A 40 -8.09 0.04 -8.91
C LYS A 40 -7.15 0.09 -7.71
N GLU A 41 -7.71 0.50 -6.58
CA GLU A 41 -6.98 1.16 -5.50
C GLU A 41 -6.08 0.25 -4.67
N ASN A 42 -6.03 -1.05 -4.94
CA ASN A 42 -5.24 -2.06 -4.22
C ASN A 42 -4.22 -2.76 -5.13
N THR A 43 -3.31 -2.00 -5.75
CA THR A 43 -2.12 -2.61 -6.35
C THR A 43 -1.25 -3.25 -5.25
N VAL A 44 -0.67 -4.42 -5.54
CA VAL A 44 0.28 -5.13 -4.65
C VAL A 44 1.30 -4.18 -4.03
N GLU A 45 1.77 -3.21 -4.82
CA GLU A 45 2.77 -2.23 -4.42
C GLU A 45 2.30 -1.33 -3.26
N LYS A 46 1.03 -0.90 -3.27
CA LYS A 46 0.46 -0.09 -2.17
C LYS A 46 0.37 -0.90 -0.88
N LEU A 47 -0.10 -2.15 -0.99
CA LEU A 47 -0.20 -3.07 0.17
C LEU A 47 1.19 -3.34 0.77
N VAL A 48 2.17 -3.64 -0.08
CA VAL A 48 3.55 -3.85 0.36
C VAL A 48 4.13 -2.57 0.96
N THR A 49 3.87 -1.39 0.39
CA THR A 49 4.29 -0.12 0.98
C THR A 49 3.71 0.10 2.37
N LYS A 50 2.42 -0.19 2.56
CA LYS A 50 1.74 -0.11 3.87
C LYS A 50 2.34 -1.09 4.88
N ALA A 51 2.57 -2.33 4.46
CA ALA A 51 3.19 -3.36 5.28
C ALA A 51 4.61 -2.97 5.75
N PHE A 52 5.45 -2.46 4.85
CA PHE A 52 6.76 -1.92 5.24
C PHE A 52 6.65 -0.66 6.11
N GLY A 53 5.59 0.12 5.98
CA GLY A 53 5.27 1.22 6.91
C GLY A 53 5.04 0.72 8.33
N LYS A 54 4.26 -0.36 8.50
CA LYS A 54 4.06 -1.02 9.81
C LYS A 54 5.36 -1.60 10.37
N LEU A 55 6.17 -2.25 9.53
CA LEU A 55 7.49 -2.73 9.95
C LEU A 55 8.36 -1.57 10.44
N ALA A 56 8.38 -0.45 9.72
CA ALA A 56 9.14 0.73 10.11
C ALA A 56 8.69 1.33 11.45
N GLN A 57 7.38 1.35 11.71
CA GLN A 57 6.82 1.80 13.01
C GLN A 57 7.23 0.90 14.17
N ASN A 58 7.46 -0.39 13.92
CA ASN A 58 7.82 -1.37 14.94
C ASN A 58 9.34 -1.53 15.12
N ARG A 59 10.17 -0.76 14.43
CA ARG A 59 11.63 -0.78 14.63
C ARG A 59 11.99 -0.19 15.99
N ARG A 60 12.96 -0.82 16.65
CA ARG A 60 13.54 -0.31 17.91
C ARG A 60 15.03 -0.04 17.70
N GLY A 61 15.36 1.23 17.48
CA GLY A 61 16.73 1.64 17.16
C GLY A 61 17.20 1.03 15.83
N GLU A 62 18.32 0.31 15.86
CA GLU A 62 18.90 -0.36 14.68
C GLU A 62 18.28 -1.73 14.37
N GLN A 63 17.33 -2.19 15.18
CA GLN A 63 16.68 -3.49 14.99
C GLN A 63 15.71 -3.46 13.80
N LEU A 64 15.70 -4.57 13.05
CA LEU A 64 14.76 -4.81 11.96
C LEU A 64 13.33 -4.88 12.48
N GLY A 65 12.39 -4.35 11.69
CA GLY A 65 10.98 -4.32 12.07
C GLY A 65 10.34 -5.71 12.05
N THR A 66 9.43 -5.98 12.98
CA THR A 66 8.55 -7.15 12.96
C THR A 66 7.11 -6.71 13.16
N TYR A 67 6.18 -7.46 12.59
CA TYR A 67 4.75 -7.22 12.71
C TYR A 67 4.02 -8.56 12.78
N MET A 68 3.09 -8.67 13.72
CA MET A 68 2.27 -9.85 13.91
C MET A 68 0.80 -9.43 13.88
N ALA A 69 0.01 -10.15 13.10
CA ALA A 69 -1.43 -9.97 13.04
C ALA A 69 -2.12 -11.33 12.89
N LYS A 70 -3.44 -11.31 13.02
CA LYS A 70 -4.29 -12.46 12.78
C LYS A 70 -5.46 -11.99 11.94
N THR A 71 -5.71 -12.69 10.84
CA THR A 71 -6.88 -12.48 9.99
C THR A 71 -7.65 -13.80 9.98
N ASP A 72 -8.89 -13.77 10.46
CA ASP A 72 -9.72 -14.94 10.73
C ASP A 72 -9.01 -16.01 11.58
N LYS A 73 -8.55 -17.09 10.93
CA LYS A 73 -7.85 -18.22 11.55
C LYS A 73 -6.35 -18.24 11.23
N VAL A 74 -5.90 -17.44 10.26
CA VAL A 74 -4.52 -17.41 9.79
C VAL A 74 -3.71 -16.42 10.61
N ASN A 75 -2.58 -16.86 11.15
CA ASN A 75 -1.63 -15.97 11.78
C ASN A 75 -0.67 -15.44 10.72
N ILE A 76 -0.49 -14.13 10.74
CA ILE A 76 0.35 -13.37 9.80
C ILE A 76 1.57 -12.90 10.57
N PHE A 77 2.74 -13.36 10.15
CA PHE A 77 4.02 -12.92 10.69
C PHE A 77 4.82 -12.25 9.59
N LEU A 78 5.09 -10.96 9.73
CA LEU A 78 5.89 -10.20 8.79
C LEU A 78 7.17 -9.73 9.49
N GLN A 79 8.32 -10.06 8.91
CA GLN A 79 9.63 -9.73 9.46
C GLN A 79 10.49 -9.08 8.39
N GLU A 80 11.06 -7.93 8.70
CA GLU A 80 12.05 -7.31 7.85
C GLU A 80 13.35 -8.13 7.88
N THR A 81 13.85 -8.52 6.71
CA THR A 81 15.13 -9.25 6.57
C THR A 81 16.26 -8.31 6.13
N LYS A 82 15.91 -7.22 5.43
CA LYS A 82 16.83 -6.16 5.04
C LYS A 82 16.14 -4.82 5.17
N PHE A 83 16.79 -3.90 5.89
CA PHE A 83 16.23 -2.61 6.23
C PHE A 83 15.62 -1.88 5.03
N GLY A 84 14.31 -1.70 5.07
CA GLY A 84 13.48 -1.02 4.10
C GLY A 84 13.44 -1.67 2.72
N LYS A 85 14.02 -2.86 2.51
CA LYS A 85 14.23 -3.46 1.18
C LYS A 85 13.64 -4.85 1.05
N GLU A 86 13.78 -5.70 2.07
CA GLU A 86 13.35 -7.09 2.00
C GLU A 86 12.63 -7.49 3.29
N ALA A 87 11.57 -8.27 3.14
CA ALA A 87 10.79 -8.79 4.25
C ALA A 87 10.31 -10.22 3.95
N LYS A 88 10.28 -11.05 4.99
CA LYS A 88 9.69 -12.38 4.98
C LYS A 88 8.27 -12.29 5.54
N LEU A 89 7.31 -12.81 4.78
CA LEU A 89 5.94 -13.02 5.21
C LEU A 89 5.73 -14.51 5.46
N THR A 90 5.37 -14.86 6.67
CA THR A 90 5.03 -16.23 7.09
C THR A 90 3.56 -16.26 7.46
N LEU A 91 2.81 -17.11 6.78
CA LEU A 91 1.41 -17.38 7.09
C LEU A 91 1.31 -18.76 7.72
N THR A 92 0.57 -18.89 8.81
CA THR A 92 0.38 -20.16 9.53
C THR A 92 -1.06 -20.36 9.94
N ASN A 93 -1.43 -21.59 10.29
CA ASN A 93 -2.78 -21.94 10.77
C ASN A 93 -3.87 -21.75 9.69
N GLY A 94 -3.46 -21.81 8.42
CA GLY A 94 -4.32 -21.83 7.25
C GLY A 94 -4.14 -23.13 6.45
N ILE A 95 -4.91 -23.27 5.37
CA ILE A 95 -4.76 -24.37 4.41
C ILE A 95 -4.12 -23.79 3.15
N PHE A 96 -2.84 -24.12 2.93
CA PHE A 96 -2.05 -23.67 1.79
C PHE A 96 -1.62 -24.88 0.96
N GLY A 97 -2.57 -25.45 0.20
CA GLY A 97 -2.39 -26.75 -0.45
C GLY A 97 -2.25 -27.86 0.58
N ASN A 98 -1.12 -28.58 0.55
CA ASN A 98 -0.83 -29.68 1.47
C ASN A 98 -0.12 -29.23 2.77
N LYS A 99 0.11 -27.92 2.96
CA LYS A 99 0.84 -27.37 4.11
C LYS A 99 -0.06 -26.49 4.97
N SER A 100 0.22 -26.48 6.27
CA SER A 100 -0.42 -25.60 7.26
C SER A 100 0.25 -24.23 7.41
N TYR A 101 1.35 -24.03 6.67
CA TYR A 101 2.10 -22.79 6.61
C TYR A 101 2.65 -22.54 5.21
N VAL A 102 2.94 -21.28 4.91
CA VAL A 102 3.63 -20.87 3.69
C VAL A 102 4.52 -19.67 3.99
N ASN A 103 5.68 -19.62 3.32
CA ASN A 103 6.61 -18.50 3.45
C ASN A 103 6.78 -17.78 2.12
N PHE A 104 6.74 -16.45 2.17
CA PHE A 104 7.00 -15.58 1.04
C PHE A 104 8.16 -14.65 1.34
N ASN A 105 8.95 -14.36 0.32
CA ASN A 105 9.93 -13.28 0.33
C ASN A 105 9.40 -12.11 -0.49
N ILE A 106 9.40 -10.93 0.10
CA ILE A 106 8.94 -9.68 -0.50
C ILE A 106 10.15 -8.77 -0.65
N LYS A 107 10.53 -8.45 -1.89
CA LYS A 107 11.60 -7.51 -2.18
C LYS A 107 11.03 -6.26 -2.84
N ARG A 108 11.46 -5.11 -2.34
CA ARG A 108 11.19 -3.81 -2.96
C ARG A 108 12.50 -3.08 -3.21
N SER A 109 12.57 -2.40 -4.34
CA SER A 109 13.69 -1.57 -4.73
C SER A 109 13.18 -0.32 -5.41
N THR A 110 13.85 0.81 -5.18
CA THR A 110 13.46 2.08 -5.80
C THR A 110 13.49 1.96 -7.32
N GLY A 111 12.38 2.33 -7.97
CA GLY A 111 12.26 2.28 -9.44
C GLY A 111 12.07 0.89 -10.03
N LYS A 112 11.86 -0.15 -9.21
CA LYS A 112 11.54 -1.52 -9.68
C LYS A 112 10.19 -1.99 -9.14
N PRO A 113 9.43 -2.79 -9.92
CA PRO A 113 8.24 -3.46 -9.41
C PRO A 113 8.55 -4.31 -8.18
N VAL A 114 7.57 -4.48 -7.31
CA VAL A 114 7.71 -5.35 -6.14
C VAL A 114 7.82 -6.81 -6.60
N GLU A 115 8.84 -7.49 -6.11
CA GLU A 115 9.06 -8.91 -6.34
C GLU A 115 8.53 -9.72 -5.16
N ILE A 116 7.66 -10.69 -5.46
CA ILE A 116 7.12 -11.64 -4.49
C ILE A 116 7.47 -13.03 -4.98
N ALA A 117 8.21 -13.76 -4.14
CA ALA A 117 8.58 -15.14 -4.38
C ALA A 117 8.06 -16.01 -3.24
N SER A 118 7.49 -17.17 -3.57
CA SER A 118 7.31 -18.23 -2.61
C SER A 118 8.68 -18.82 -2.25
N LEU A 119 8.92 -19.07 -0.96
CA LEU A 119 10.08 -19.84 -0.52
C LEU A 119 9.81 -21.35 -0.56
N ASP A 120 8.55 -21.74 -0.76
CA ASP A 120 8.15 -23.11 -1.03
C ASP A 120 8.16 -23.34 -2.55
N GLU A 121 8.94 -24.33 -3.02
CA GLU A 121 9.23 -24.61 -4.45
C GLU A 121 7.99 -24.93 -5.31
N GLU A 122 6.86 -25.25 -4.67
CA GLU A 122 5.65 -25.73 -5.34
C GLU A 122 4.65 -24.63 -5.73
N MET A 123 4.85 -23.37 -5.31
CA MET A 123 3.85 -22.31 -5.53
C MET A 123 4.23 -21.36 -6.68
N PRO A 124 3.39 -21.22 -7.72
CA PRO A 124 3.65 -20.29 -8.82
C PRO A 124 3.56 -18.83 -8.36
N SER A 125 4.37 -17.95 -8.96
CA SER A 125 4.47 -16.53 -8.56
C SER A 125 3.14 -15.76 -8.59
N ASN A 126 2.24 -16.09 -9.53
CA ASN A 126 0.92 -15.46 -9.60
C ASN A 126 0.03 -15.81 -8.39
N GLU A 127 0.12 -17.03 -7.89
CA GLU A 127 -0.62 -17.47 -6.71
C GLU A 127 -0.03 -16.86 -5.44
N ALA A 128 1.31 -16.80 -5.34
CA ALA A 128 2.00 -16.10 -4.26
C ALA A 128 1.57 -14.63 -4.16
N LYS A 129 1.45 -13.93 -5.30
CA LYS A 129 0.94 -12.54 -5.33
C LYS A 129 -0.49 -12.43 -4.79
N LYS A 130 -1.39 -13.36 -5.15
CA LYS A 130 -2.77 -13.38 -4.65
C LYS A 130 -2.81 -13.57 -3.13
N PHE A 131 -2.04 -14.52 -2.60
CA PHE A 131 -1.96 -14.74 -1.16
C PHE A 131 -1.45 -13.50 -0.41
N VAL A 132 -0.37 -12.90 -0.91
CA VAL A 132 0.16 -11.67 -0.34
C VAL A 132 -0.86 -10.54 -0.40
N GLN A 133 -1.61 -10.38 -1.49
CA GLN A 133 -2.68 -9.38 -1.58
C GLN A 133 -3.78 -9.61 -0.56
N THR A 134 -4.27 -10.84 -0.42
CA THR A 134 -5.36 -11.18 0.51
C THR A 134 -4.96 -10.86 1.95
N TYR A 135 -3.79 -11.35 2.39
CA TYR A 135 -3.42 -11.26 3.80
C TYR A 135 -2.72 -9.93 4.18
N LEU A 136 -2.12 -9.21 3.24
CA LEU A 136 -1.60 -7.86 3.52
C LEU A 136 -2.68 -6.76 3.39
N CYS A 137 -3.88 -7.06 2.90
CA CYS A 137 -4.96 -6.08 2.78
C CYS A 137 -5.36 -5.48 4.14
N ASP A 138 -5.34 -6.32 5.18
CA ASP A 138 -5.82 -5.96 6.53
C ASP A 138 -4.75 -5.37 7.46
N ILE A 139 -3.49 -5.30 7.01
CA ILE A 139 -2.36 -4.69 7.74
C ILE A 139 -2.41 -3.18 7.66
#